data_AF-A0A931Z2A2-F1
#
_entry.id   AF-A0A931Z2A2-F1
#
_cell.length_a   1.000
_cell.length_b   1.000
_cell.length_c   1.000
_cell.angle_alpha   90.00
_cell.angle_beta   90.00
_cell.angle_gamma   90.00
#
_symmetry.space_group_name_H-M   'P 1'
#
loop_
_entity.id
_entity.type
_entity.pdbx_description
1 polymer ?
#
loop_
_entity_poly.entity_id
_entity_poly.type
_entity_poly.pdbx_seq_one_letter_code
_entity_poly.pdbx_strand_id
1 'polypeptide(L)'
;SNGAFAVVGSLAGAATRDNDRISIIDLTAKPPRVVDTIGVLGATAEGLKISPDSSVVAVVVHNGSNRAKESPFYNDAGKLVIVRVTGRTLSRVAEARIGRWSQGAAFSADGKTILVGNMIEKDYWVFQWDGATLRDTGQRIKMNGGPAAIRTADK
;
A
#
# COMPACT_ATOMS: atom_id res chain seq x y z
N SER A 1 -4.25 13.58 4.61
CA SER A 1 -4.94 12.98 5.76
C SER A 1 -5.44 14.07 6.68
N ASN A 2 -6.66 13.93 7.19
CA ASN A 2 -7.31 14.82 8.15
C ASN A 2 -6.91 14.56 9.63
N GLY A 3 -6.05 13.57 9.90
CA GLY A 3 -5.56 13.26 11.25
C GLY A 3 -6.57 12.58 12.19
N ALA A 4 -7.78 12.25 11.72
CA ALA A 4 -8.82 11.64 12.56
C ALA A 4 -8.58 10.14 12.84
N PHE A 5 -7.76 9.48 12.03
CA PHE A 5 -7.45 8.07 12.18
C PHE A 5 -6.00 7.75 11.82
N ALA A 6 -5.54 6.62 12.33
CA ALA A 6 -4.30 5.96 11.89
C ALA A 6 -4.63 4.60 11.27
N VAL A 7 -3.71 4.08 10.46
CA VAL A 7 -3.79 2.74 9.88
C VAL A 7 -2.54 1.97 10.26
N VAL A 8 -2.72 0.74 10.73
CA VAL A 8 -1.62 -0.16 11.11
C VAL A 8 -1.71 -1.45 10.31
N GLY A 9 -0.57 -1.93 9.82
CA GLY A 9 -0.44 -3.24 9.21
C GLY A 9 -0.02 -4.27 10.25
N SER A 10 -0.67 -5.43 10.27
CA SER A 10 -0.22 -6.61 11.00
C SER A 10 0.43 -7.56 10.01
N LEU A 11 1.75 -7.66 10.12
CA LEU A 11 2.59 -8.57 9.36
C LEU A 11 2.58 -9.92 10.09
N ALA A 12 2.00 -10.94 9.47
CA ALA A 12 2.14 -12.30 9.97
C ALA A 12 3.60 -12.71 9.73
N GLY A 13 4.42 -12.63 10.79
CA GLY A 13 5.88 -12.73 10.75
C GLY A 13 6.48 -14.04 10.22
N ALA A 14 5.67 -14.94 9.67
CA ALA A 14 6.11 -16.11 8.93
C ALA A 14 5.58 -16.06 7.49
N ALA A 15 6.46 -16.37 6.56
CA ALA A 15 6.26 -16.44 5.12
C ALA A 15 5.27 -17.53 4.66
N THR A 16 4.32 -17.94 5.49
CA THR A 16 3.54 -19.17 5.37
C THR A 16 2.22 -18.98 4.64
N ARG A 17 2.12 -17.91 3.82
CA ARG A 17 0.90 -17.51 3.09
C ARG A 17 -0.20 -16.88 3.96
N ASP A 18 0.14 -16.52 5.20
CA ASP A 18 -0.76 -15.84 6.11
C ASP A 18 -1.25 -14.52 5.50
N ASN A 19 -2.55 -14.24 5.67
CA ASN A 19 -3.14 -13.02 5.16
C ASN A 19 -2.87 -11.88 6.14
N ASP A 20 -1.99 -10.99 5.73
CA ASP A 20 -1.77 -9.75 6.45
C ASP A 20 -3.07 -8.93 6.50
N ARG A 21 -3.18 -8.18 7.59
CA ARG A 21 -4.35 -7.34 7.87
C ARG A 21 -3.92 -5.90 8.01
N ILE A 22 -4.83 -5.00 7.68
CA ILE A 22 -4.74 -3.61 8.11
C ILE A 22 -5.90 -3.30 9.03
N SER A 23 -5.64 -2.49 10.03
CA SER A 23 -6.61 -2.03 11.00
C SER A 23 -6.65 -0.51 11.02
N ILE A 24 -7.84 0.06 11.15
CA ILE A 24 -8.02 1.49 11.36
C ILE A 24 -8.20 1.77 12.86
N ILE A 25 -7.46 2.76 13.36
CA ILE A 25 -7.52 3.23 14.74
C ILE A 25 -8.20 4.59 14.73
N ASP A 26 -9.32 4.71 15.46
CA ASP A 26 -9.99 5.99 15.69
C ASP A 26 -9.17 6.79 16.71
N LEU A 27 -8.58 7.90 16.27
CA LEU A 27 -7.77 8.79 17.12
C LEU A 27 -8.61 9.84 17.84
N THR A 28 -9.88 9.98 17.48
CA THR A 28 -10.82 10.91 18.14
C THR A 28 -11.43 10.29 19.41
N ALA A 29 -11.41 8.96 19.49
CA ALA A 29 -11.81 8.19 20.66
C ALA A 29 -10.86 8.40 21.86
N LYS A 30 -11.42 8.34 23.08
CA LYS A 30 -10.67 8.39 24.34
C LYS A 30 -10.99 7.16 25.21
N PRO A 31 -10.09 6.16 25.32
CA PRO A 31 -8.79 6.05 24.63
C PRO A 31 -8.94 5.73 23.12
N PRO A 32 -7.90 6.01 22.29
CA PRO A 32 -7.85 5.55 20.91
C PRO A 32 -8.02 4.04 20.82
N ARG A 33 -8.75 3.56 19.80
CA ARG A 33 -9.09 2.14 19.68
C ARG A 33 -9.21 1.70 18.22
N VAL A 34 -8.96 0.42 17.97
CA VAL A 34 -9.24 -0.20 16.68
C VAL A 34 -10.75 -0.21 16.47
N VAL A 35 -11.21 0.23 15.29
CA VAL A 35 -12.65 0.28 14.95
C VAL A 35 -13.03 -0.61 13.77
N ASP A 36 -12.05 -1.02 12.94
CA ASP A 36 -12.26 -2.05 11.92
C ASP A 36 -10.92 -2.68 11.48
N THR A 37 -10.97 -3.87 10.87
CA THR A 37 -9.82 -4.63 10.38
C THR A 37 -10.18 -5.45 9.14
N ILE A 38 -9.38 -5.35 8.09
CA ILE A 38 -9.57 -6.10 6.85
C ILE A 38 -8.27 -6.78 6.40
N GLY A 39 -8.38 -7.96 5.77
CA GLY A 39 -7.25 -8.60 5.11
C GLY A 39 -6.90 -7.93 3.78
N VAL A 40 -5.62 -7.73 3.50
CA VAL A 40 -5.12 -7.07 2.26
C VAL A 40 -4.74 -8.03 1.13
N LEU A 41 -5.01 -9.34 1.30
CA LEU A 41 -4.85 -10.41 0.30
C LEU A 41 -3.45 -10.51 -0.31
N GLY A 42 -2.50 -10.87 0.54
CA GLY A 42 -1.14 -11.22 0.17
C GLY A 42 -0.24 -11.13 1.39
N ALA A 43 0.90 -11.83 1.31
CA ALA A 43 1.89 -11.77 2.37
C ALA A 43 2.68 -10.46 2.29
N THR A 44 2.93 -9.88 3.47
CA THR A 44 3.76 -8.69 3.70
C THR A 44 3.15 -7.41 3.14
N ALA A 45 2.23 -6.82 3.89
CA ALA A 45 1.76 -5.45 3.75
C ALA A 45 2.81 -4.48 4.30
N GLU A 46 3.75 -4.10 3.44
CA GLU A 46 4.95 -3.33 3.80
C GLU A 46 4.66 -1.83 3.95
N GLY A 47 4.09 -1.22 2.90
CA GLY A 47 3.94 0.22 2.81
C GLY A 47 2.49 0.65 2.91
N LEU A 48 2.17 1.55 3.85
CA LEU A 48 0.84 2.14 4.00
C LEU A 48 0.88 3.66 3.77
N LYS A 49 -0.07 4.19 3.00
CA LYS A 49 -0.31 5.63 2.88
C LYS A 49 -1.79 5.96 2.76
N ILE A 50 -2.23 6.91 3.58
CA ILE A 50 -3.57 7.50 3.51
C ILE A 50 -3.56 8.59 2.44
N SER A 51 -4.59 8.63 1.59
CA SER A 51 -4.75 9.68 0.59
C SER A 51 -4.88 11.07 1.23
N PRO A 52 -4.61 12.16 0.48
CA PRO A 52 -4.73 13.52 1.01
C PRO A 52 -6.11 13.82 1.60
N ASP A 53 -7.17 13.36 0.93
CA ASP A 53 -8.58 13.52 1.31
C ASP A 53 -9.07 12.50 2.35
N SER A 54 -8.19 11.62 2.85
CA SER A 54 -8.51 10.57 3.82
C SER A 54 -9.54 9.51 3.35
N SER A 55 -9.88 9.46 2.06
CA SER A 55 -10.90 8.55 1.54
C SER A 55 -10.41 7.13 1.26
N VAL A 56 -9.11 6.96 1.01
CA VAL A 56 -8.50 5.65 0.72
C VAL A 56 -7.12 5.49 1.36
N VAL A 57 -6.68 4.24 1.44
CA VAL A 57 -5.34 3.82 1.85
C VAL A 57 -4.73 3.03 0.69
N ALA A 58 -3.55 3.46 0.23
CA ALA A 58 -2.69 2.67 -0.63
C ALA A 58 -1.87 1.71 0.23
N VAL A 59 -1.97 0.42 -0.08
CA VAL A 59 -1.24 -0.68 0.58
C VAL A 59 -0.31 -1.32 -0.43
N VAL A 60 0.99 -1.27 -0.15
CA VAL A 60 2.03 -1.97 -0.90
C VAL A 60 2.20 -3.36 -0.29
N VAL A 61 1.94 -4.39 -1.09
CA VAL A 61 2.01 -5.78 -0.68
C VAL A 61 3.11 -6.47 -1.47
N HIS A 62 4.12 -7.03 -0.80
CA HIS A 62 5.21 -7.73 -1.49
C HIS A 62 4.72 -8.94 -2.28
N ASN A 63 3.68 -9.62 -1.79
CA ASN A 63 3.07 -10.78 -2.45
C ASN A 63 4.12 -11.87 -2.75
N GLY A 64 5.14 -12.05 -1.89
CA GLY A 64 6.20 -13.03 -2.11
C GLY A 64 7.20 -12.71 -3.23
N SER A 65 7.15 -11.53 -3.83
CA SER A 65 8.08 -11.11 -4.89
C SER A 65 9.54 -10.96 -4.49
N ASN A 66 9.80 -10.96 -3.19
CA ASN A 66 11.13 -10.95 -2.58
C ASN A 66 11.62 -12.37 -2.21
N ARG A 67 10.87 -13.43 -2.55
CA ARG A 67 11.25 -14.83 -2.26
C ARG A 67 12.21 -15.37 -3.33
N ALA A 68 12.93 -16.43 -2.96
CA ALA A 68 13.63 -17.29 -3.92
C ALA A 68 12.63 -17.87 -4.93
N LYS A 69 13.01 -17.98 -6.20
CA LYS A 69 12.12 -18.39 -7.30
C LYS A 69 11.57 -19.80 -7.13
N GLU A 70 12.31 -20.65 -6.43
CA GLU A 70 11.98 -22.05 -6.15
C GLU A 70 10.99 -22.18 -4.98
N SER A 71 10.71 -21.09 -4.26
CA SER A 71 9.74 -21.10 -3.17
C SER A 71 8.32 -21.32 -3.70
N PRO A 72 7.50 -22.18 -3.04
CA PRO A 72 6.09 -22.32 -3.38
C PRO A 72 5.26 -21.05 -3.10
N PHE A 73 5.86 -20.04 -2.45
CA PHE A 73 5.24 -18.75 -2.14
C PHE A 73 5.80 -17.60 -2.98
N TYR A 74 6.62 -17.90 -3.99
CA TYR A 74 7.09 -16.90 -4.93
C TYR A 74 5.95 -16.43 -5.84
N ASN A 75 5.83 -15.12 -6.01
CA ASN A 75 5.12 -14.53 -7.14
C ASN A 75 6.07 -13.57 -7.84
N ASP A 76 5.91 -13.40 -9.14
CA ASP A 76 6.81 -12.58 -9.93
C ASP A 76 6.55 -11.05 -9.80
N ALA A 77 5.56 -10.66 -8.99
CA ALA A 77 5.25 -9.28 -8.66
C ALA A 77 4.54 -9.08 -7.31
N GLY A 78 4.72 -7.87 -6.78
CA GLY A 78 3.89 -7.33 -5.71
C GLY A 78 2.51 -6.88 -6.18
N LYS A 79 1.73 -6.36 -5.23
CA LYS A 79 0.43 -5.73 -5.48
C LYS A 79 0.34 -4.36 -4.81
N LEU A 80 -0.25 -3.39 -5.51
CA LEU A 80 -0.82 -2.19 -4.91
C LEU A 80 -2.30 -2.45 -4.68
N VAL A 81 -2.75 -2.42 -3.43
CA VAL A 81 -4.15 -2.59 -3.05
C VAL A 81 -4.69 -1.25 -2.53
N ILE A 82 -5.86 -0.84 -3.02
CA ILE A 82 -6.57 0.35 -2.55
C ILE A 82 -7.69 -0.09 -1.61
N VAL A 83 -7.64 0.41 -0.38
CA VAL A 83 -8.67 0.20 0.63
C VAL A 83 -9.39 1.51 0.90
N ARG A 84 -10.69 1.55 0.65
CA ARG A 84 -11.55 2.68 0.97
C ARG A 84 -11.86 2.72 2.46
N VAL A 85 -11.83 3.93 3.00
CA VAL A 85 -12.29 4.26 4.34
C VAL A 85 -13.64 4.93 4.23
N THR A 86 -14.68 4.36 4.84
CA THR A 86 -16.02 4.95 4.88
C THR A 86 -16.49 5.03 6.33
N GLY A 87 -16.40 6.23 6.88
CA GLY A 87 -16.56 6.44 8.32
C GLY A 87 -15.51 5.64 9.09
N ARG A 88 -15.94 4.57 9.76
CA ARG A 88 -15.09 3.66 10.54
C ARG A 88 -14.87 2.30 9.89
N THR A 89 -15.30 2.11 8.64
CA THR A 89 -15.24 0.82 7.94
C THR A 89 -14.22 0.83 6.80
N LEU A 90 -13.62 -0.34 6.56
CA LEU A 90 -12.64 -0.60 5.52
C LEU A 90 -13.22 -1.52 4.45
N SER A 91 -13.00 -1.19 3.19
CA SER A 91 -13.36 -2.06 2.06
C SER A 91 -12.31 -1.99 0.96
N ARG A 92 -11.91 -3.14 0.40
CA ARG A 92 -11.02 -3.17 -0.76
C ARG A 92 -11.79 -2.73 -2.00
N VAL A 93 -11.21 -1.84 -2.80
CA VAL A 93 -11.90 -1.26 -3.96
C VAL A 93 -11.15 -1.36 -5.28
N ALA A 94 -9.82 -1.53 -5.25
CA ALA A 94 -9.03 -1.75 -6.45
C ALA A 94 -7.71 -2.45 -6.11
N GLU A 95 -7.10 -3.10 -7.10
CA GLU A 95 -5.73 -3.60 -7.03
C GLU A 95 -5.02 -3.49 -8.39
N ALA A 96 -3.70 -3.38 -8.37
CA ALA A 96 -2.87 -3.44 -9.55
C ALA A 96 -1.54 -4.14 -9.28
N ARG A 97 -0.95 -4.74 -10.32
CA ARG A 97 0.41 -5.29 -10.28
C ARG A 97 1.42 -4.16 -10.08
N ILE A 98 2.44 -4.40 -9.24
CA ILE A 98 3.61 -3.52 -9.08
C ILE A 98 4.90 -4.32 -9.36
N GLY A 99 6.06 -3.68 -9.19
CA GLY A 99 7.34 -4.36 -9.27
C GLY A 99 7.58 -5.34 -8.11
N ARG A 100 8.83 -5.74 -7.93
CA ARG A 100 9.23 -6.73 -6.93
C ARG A 100 9.87 -6.04 -5.73
N TRP A 101 9.57 -6.61 -4.56
CA TRP A 101 10.06 -6.15 -3.27
C TRP A 101 9.83 -4.64 -3.07
N SER A 102 8.60 -4.21 -3.32
CA SER A 102 8.22 -2.80 -3.27
C SER A 102 8.05 -2.31 -1.83
N GLN A 103 8.63 -1.16 -1.49
CA GLN A 103 8.71 -0.71 -0.08
C GLN A 103 7.62 0.28 0.33
N GLY A 104 7.22 1.18 -0.56
CA GLY A 104 6.35 2.29 -0.16
C GLY A 104 5.62 2.94 -1.32
N ALA A 105 4.51 3.60 -0.97
CA ALA A 105 3.72 4.41 -1.87
C ALA A 105 3.75 5.89 -1.47
N ALA A 106 3.35 6.78 -2.37
CA ALA A 106 3.06 8.19 -2.10
C ALA A 106 1.96 8.70 -3.03
N PHE A 107 1.13 9.61 -2.52
CA PHE A 107 0.10 10.29 -3.32
C PHE A 107 0.59 11.66 -3.76
N SER A 108 0.20 12.12 -4.95
CA SER A 108 0.24 13.55 -5.29
C SER A 108 -0.67 14.36 -4.37
N ALA A 109 -0.46 15.67 -4.29
CA ALA A 109 -1.23 16.55 -3.42
C ALA A 109 -2.74 16.54 -3.72
N ASP A 110 -3.13 16.34 -4.99
CA ASP A 110 -4.52 16.20 -5.42
C ASP A 110 -5.08 14.77 -5.25
N GLY A 111 -4.26 13.83 -4.78
CA GLY A 111 -4.63 12.43 -4.56
C GLY A 111 -4.82 11.60 -5.82
N LYS A 112 -4.58 12.16 -7.01
CA LYS A 112 -4.89 11.51 -8.28
C LYS A 112 -3.75 10.64 -8.82
N THR A 113 -2.51 10.89 -8.39
CA THR A 113 -1.34 10.11 -8.80
C THR A 113 -0.80 9.33 -7.61
N ILE A 114 -0.47 8.06 -7.83
CA ILE A 114 0.17 7.21 -6.84
C ILE A 114 1.52 6.76 -7.38
N LEU A 115 2.59 6.98 -6.62
CA LEU A 115 3.92 6.46 -6.89
C LEU A 115 4.16 5.23 -6.01
N VAL A 116 4.73 4.16 -6.58
CA VAL A 116 5.15 2.96 -5.83
C VAL A 116 6.61 2.66 -6.10
N GLY A 117 7.44 2.58 -5.06
CA GLY A 117 8.86 2.29 -5.18
C GLY A 117 9.14 0.79 -5.21
N ASN A 118 9.85 0.32 -6.24
CA ASN A 118 10.19 -1.09 -6.46
C ASN A 118 11.70 -1.31 -6.35
N MET A 119 12.13 -2.11 -5.36
CA MET A 119 13.55 -2.27 -5.04
C MET A 119 14.34 -2.96 -6.16
N ILE A 120 13.77 -4.00 -6.76
CA ILE A 120 14.49 -4.80 -7.77
C ILE A 120 14.58 -4.07 -9.11
N GLU A 121 13.48 -3.44 -9.54
CA GLU A 121 13.41 -2.70 -10.80
C GLU A 121 14.15 -1.35 -10.74
N LYS A 122 14.52 -0.90 -9.53
CA LYS A 122 15.17 0.39 -9.24
C LYS A 122 14.38 1.54 -9.85
N ASP A 123 13.08 1.56 -9.61
CA ASP A 123 12.20 2.57 -10.15
C ASP A 123 10.97 2.85 -9.28
N TYR A 124 10.33 3.97 -9.58
CA TYR A 124 8.96 4.23 -9.17
C TYR A 124 8.01 3.98 -10.33
N TRP A 125 6.96 3.19 -10.07
CA TRP A 125 5.85 3.05 -11.01
C TRP A 125 4.81 4.12 -10.70
N VAL A 126 4.18 4.63 -11.76
CA VAL A 126 3.19 5.72 -11.65
C VAL A 126 1.81 5.19 -11.99
N PHE A 127 0.86 5.40 -11.08
CA PHE A 127 -0.53 5.02 -11.23
C PHE A 127 -1.43 6.24 -11.18
N GLN A 128 -2.57 6.14 -11.88
CA GLN A 128 -3.66 7.09 -11.80
C GLN A 128 -4.78 6.52 -10.93
N TRP A 129 -5.33 7.36 -10.06
CA TRP A 129 -6.50 7.12 -9.24
C TRP A 129 -7.56 8.19 -9.54
N ASP A 130 -8.77 7.77 -9.90
CA ASP A 130 -9.88 8.68 -10.20
C ASP A 130 -10.98 8.69 -9.13
N GLY A 131 -10.78 7.95 -8.03
CA GLY A 131 -11.77 7.76 -6.98
C GLY A 131 -12.49 6.41 -7.05
N ALA A 132 -12.39 5.67 -8.16
CA ALA A 132 -12.99 4.35 -8.35
C ALA A 132 -12.03 3.35 -9.00
N THR A 133 -11.25 3.78 -9.99
CA THR A 133 -10.35 2.94 -10.77
C THR A 133 -8.89 3.25 -10.46
N LEU A 134 -8.09 2.18 -10.37
CA LEU A 134 -6.64 2.25 -10.27
C LEU A 134 -6.06 1.81 -11.62
N ARG A 135 -5.30 2.69 -12.27
CA ARG A 135 -4.70 2.42 -13.59
C ARG A 135 -3.19 2.59 -13.54
N ASP A 136 -2.45 1.59 -14.00
CA ASP A 136 -1.03 1.74 -14.33
C ASP A 136 -0.89 2.63 -15.57
N THR A 137 -0.10 3.70 -15.45
CA THR A 137 0.14 4.63 -16.56
C THR A 137 1.19 4.11 -17.56
N GLY A 138 1.94 3.07 -17.19
CA GLY A 138 3.13 2.60 -17.92
C GLY A 138 4.38 3.45 -17.68
N GLN A 139 4.27 4.60 -17.01
CA GLN A 139 5.42 5.45 -16.70
C GLN A 139 6.26 4.83 -15.57
N ARG A 140 7.58 4.92 -15.72
CA ARG A 140 8.59 4.40 -14.79
C ARG A 140 9.65 5.48 -14.55
N ILE A 141 9.85 5.89 -13.30
CA ILE A 141 10.87 6.86 -12.93
C ILE A 141 12.10 6.09 -12.44
N LYS A 142 13.17 6.07 -13.24
CA LYS A 142 14.39 5.30 -12.92
C LYS A 142 15.19 5.92 -11.78
N MET A 143 15.77 5.04 -10.97
CA MET A 143 16.65 5.35 -9.86
C MET A 143 17.98 4.58 -10.02
N ASN A 144 19.07 5.10 -9.46
CA ASN A 144 20.36 4.41 -9.49
C ASN A 144 20.42 3.21 -8.51
N GLY A 145 19.49 3.16 -7.56
CA GLY A 145 19.33 2.09 -6.58
C GLY A 145 17.86 1.80 -6.28
N GLY A 146 17.61 0.76 -5.49
CA GLY A 146 16.26 0.43 -5.04
C GLY A 146 15.71 1.54 -4.12
N PRO A 147 14.53 2.11 -4.40
CA PRO A 147 13.93 3.12 -3.55
C PRO A 147 13.38 2.51 -2.25
N ALA A 148 14.16 2.60 -1.18
CA ALA A 148 13.81 2.02 0.13
C ALA A 148 12.68 2.78 0.85
N ALA A 149 12.50 4.07 0.55
CA ALA A 149 11.48 4.92 1.14
C ALA A 149 10.96 5.94 0.12
N ILE A 150 9.76 6.44 0.36
CA ILE A 150 9.17 7.56 -0.37
C ILE A 150 8.24 8.35 0.55
N ARG A 151 8.28 9.68 0.38
CA ARG A 151 7.36 10.62 1.02
C ARG A 151 7.23 11.85 0.11
N THR A 152 6.06 12.48 0.10
CA THR A 152 5.88 13.82 -0.45
C THR A 152 6.15 14.88 0.62
N ALA A 153 6.73 16.01 0.23
CA ALA A 153 6.82 17.15 1.14
C ALA A 153 5.41 17.56 1.60
N ASP A 154 5.25 17.79 2.90
CA ASP A 154 4.03 18.36 3.46
C ASP A 154 4.01 19.87 3.13
N LYS A 155 2.80 20.44 2.99
CA LYS A 155 2.63 21.89 2.94
C LYS A 155 2.59 22.48 4.34
#